data_AF-A0A1C6AHK3-F1
#
_entry.id   AF-A0A1C6AHK3-F1
#
_cell.length_a   1.000
_cell.length_b   1.000
_cell.length_c   1.000
_cell.angle_alpha   90.00
_cell.angle_beta   90.00
_cell.angle_gamma   90.00
#
_symmetry.space_group_name_H-M   'P 1'
#
loop_
_entity.id
_entity.type
_entity.pdbx_description
1 polymer ?
#
loop_
_entity_poly.entity_id
_entity_poly.type
_entity_poly.pdbx_seq_one_letter_code
_entity_poly.pdbx_strand_id
1 'polypeptide(L)' 'MEKKCKTCKHYRPHYVKIKGCGFRRTRGGHCTYPRGKLRYEDKAACANYQPAQTEQ' A
#
# COMPACT_ATOMS: atom_id res chain seq x y z
N MET A 1 -11.41 1.35 -13.84
CA MET A 1 -10.69 0.79 -12.68
C MET A 1 -10.06 1.93 -11.91
N GLU A 2 -10.50 2.20 -10.68
CA GLU A 2 -10.04 3.37 -9.91
C GLU A 2 -8.59 3.18 -9.44
N LYS A 3 -7.71 4.14 -9.75
CA LYS A 3 -6.28 4.09 -9.37
C LYS A 3 -6.17 4.34 -7.86
N LYS A 4 -6.05 3.27 -7.08
CA LYS A 4 -5.89 3.33 -5.61
C LYS A 4 -4.44 3.10 -5.21
N CYS A 5 -4.06 3.58 -4.03
CA CYS A 5 -2.72 3.33 -3.49
C CYS A 5 -2.39 1.83 -3.45
N LYS A 6 -3.34 0.97 -3.07
CA LYS A 6 -3.13 -0.48 -3.00
C LYS A 6 -2.75 -1.16 -4.31
N THR A 7 -3.04 -0.55 -5.46
CA THR A 7 -2.70 -1.09 -6.78
C THR A 7 -1.41 -0.47 -7.35
N CYS A 8 -0.74 0.39 -6.58
CA CYS A 8 0.52 1.02 -6.96
C CYS A 8 1.71 0.12 -6.58
N LYS A 9 2.68 -0.08 -7.48
CA LYS A 9 3.92 -0.81 -7.20
C LYS A 9 4.78 -0.17 -6.09
N HIS A 10 4.60 1.13 -5.87
CA HIS A 10 5.32 1.89 -4.85
C HIS A 10 4.61 1.86 -3.49
N TYR A 11 3.38 1.36 -3.39
CA TYR A 11 2.68 1.30 -2.12
C TYR A 11 3.13 0.09 -1.32
N ARG A 12 3.56 0.34 -0.08
CA ARG A 12 3.92 -0.70 0.88
C ARG A 12 2.94 -0.65 2.06
N PRO A 13 2.09 -1.68 2.25
CA PRO A 13 1.21 -1.75 3.40
C PRO A 13 2.02 -2.00 4.67
N HIS A 14 1.54 -1.45 5.79
CA HIS A 14 2.07 -1.77 7.11
C HIS A 14 1.42 -3.03 7.67
N TYR A 15 2.20 -3.76 8.45
CA TYR A 15 1.76 -4.97 9.15
C TYR A 15 1.97 -4.79 10.65
N VAL A 16 1.05 -5.33 11.43
CA VAL A 16 1.17 -5.42 12.89
C VAL A 16 1.32 -6.87 13.28
N LYS A 17 2.22 -7.15 14.23
CA LYS A 17 2.38 -8.49 14.80
C LYS A 17 1.33 -8.69 15.87
N ILE A 18 0.45 -9.66 15.67
CA ILE A 18 -0.55 -10.08 16.65
C ILE A 18 0.01 -11.31 17.38
N LYS A 19 0.10 -11.22 18.71
CA LYS A 19 0.60 -12.31 19.55
C LYS A 19 -0.22 -13.58 19.29
N GLY A 20 0.45 -14.66 18.89
CA GLY A 20 -0.18 -15.95 18.60
C GLY A 20 -0.87 -16.08 17.22
N CYS A 21 -0.97 -15.00 16.42
CA CYS A 21 -1.68 -15.04 15.12
C CYS A 21 -0.84 -14.56 13.93
N GLY A 22 0.44 -14.21 14.15
CA GLY A 22 1.35 -13.77 13.08
C GLY A 22 1.18 -12.29 12.71
N PHE A 23 1.56 -11.94 11.48
CA PHE A 23 1.48 -10.57 10.98
C PHE A 23 0.13 -10.33 10.28
N ARG A 24 -0.60 -9.31 10.71
CA ARG A 24 -1.80 -8.85 10.03
C ARG A 24 -1.53 -7.57 9.25
N ARG A 25 -2.01 -7.53 8.01
CA ARG A 25 -2.02 -6.33 7.18
C ARG A 25 -2.94 -5.29 7.81
N THR A 26 -2.46 -4.06 7.90
CA THR A 26 -3.26 -2.90 8.27
C THR A 26 -3.76 -2.16 7.02
N ARG A 27 -4.77 -1.32 7.20
CA ARG A 27 -5.25 -0.43 6.12
C ARG A 27 -4.28 0.72 5.81
N GLY A 28 -3.31 0.94 6.70
CA GLY A 28 -2.27 1.95 6.56
C GLY A 28 -1.05 1.42 5.83
N GLY A 29 -0.34 2.32 5.18
CA GLY A 29 0.91 2.06 4.49
C GLY A 29 1.55 3.36 4.06
N HIS A 30 2.46 3.32 3.11
CA HIS A 30 3.03 4.53 2.53
C HIS A 30 3.52 4.27 1.11
N CYS A 31 3.60 5.34 0.32
CA CYS A 31 4.30 5.30 -0.95
C CYS A 31 5.81 5.34 -0.67
N THR A 32 6.58 4.51 -1.35
CA THR A 32 8.05 4.55 -1.28
C THR A 32 8.65 5.52 -2.31
N TYR A 33 7.87 6.03 -3.25
CA TYR A 33 8.35 6.93 -4.31
C TYR A 33 7.39 8.10 -4.61
N PRO A 34 7.73 9.34 -4.21
CA PRO A 34 8.69 9.65 -3.15
C PRO A 34 8.23 9.01 -1.83
N ARG A 35 9.17 8.78 -0.89
CA ARG A 35 8.81 8.25 0.43
C ARG A 35 7.88 9.24 1.13
N GLY A 36 6.59 8.90 1.14
CA GLY A 36 5.54 9.76 1.67
C GLY A 36 5.22 9.48 3.13
N LYS A 37 4.43 10.36 3.73
CA LYS A 37 3.74 10.10 5.00
C LYS A 37 2.76 8.93 4.84
N LEU A 38 2.21 8.46 5.98
CA LEU A 38 1.17 7.44 6.03
C LEU A 38 0.05 7.74 5.02
N ARG A 39 -0.32 6.73 4.23
CA ARG A 39 -1.47 6.73 3.31
C ARG A 39 -2.32 5.50 3.58
N TYR A 40 -3.61 5.62 3.29
CA TYR A 40 -4.54 4.49 3.33
C TYR A 40 -4.63 3.81 1.97
N GLU A 41 -4.78 2.49 2.00
CA GLU A 41 -4.73 1.65 0.81
C GLU A 41 -5.84 1.96 -0.22
N ASP A 42 -7.00 2.43 0.26
CA ASP A 42 -8.17 2.73 -0.56
C ASP A 42 -8.24 4.17 -1.06
N LYS A 43 -7.30 5.03 -0.65
CA LYS A 43 -7.22 6.41 -1.14
C LYS A 43 -6.76 6.43 -2.60
N ALA A 44 -7.15 7.49 -3.30
CA ALA A 44 -6.64 7.78 -4.64
C ALA A 44 -5.12 7.73 -4.66
N ALA A 45 -4.58 7.09 -5.70
CA ALA A 45 -3.16 6.96 -5.91
C ALA A 45 -2.48 8.33 -6.05
N CYS A 46 -1.20 8.40 -5.72
CA CYS A 46 -0.43 9.64 -5.88
C CYS A 46 -0.09 9.90 -7.36
N ALA A 47 0.45 11.08 -7.66
CA ALA A 47 0.88 11.46 -9.00
C ALA A 47 1.93 10.49 -9.59
N ASN A 48 2.73 9.84 -8.74
CA ASN A 48 3.73 8.85 -9.14
C ASN A 48 3.16 7.42 -9.22
N TYR A 49 1.86 7.27 -9.47
CA TYR A 49 1.23 5.96 -9.59
C TYR A 49 1.85 5.16 -10.73
N GLN A 50 2.36 3.98 -10.40
CA GLN A 50 2.71 2.98 -11.39
C GLN A 50 2.00 1.68 -11.00
N PRO A 51 1.24 1.04 -11.90
CA PRO A 51 0.50 -0.17 -11.57
C PRO A 51 1.48 -1.26 -11.10
N ALA A 52 1.13 -1.96 -10.03
CA ALA A 52 1.83 -3.20 -9.67
C ALA A 52 1.60 -4.22 -10.79
N GLN A 53 2.67 -4.88 -11.23
CA GLN A 53 2.51 -6.04 -12.10
C GLN A 53 1.85 -7.13 -11.26
N THR A 54 0.56 -7.39 -11.51
CA THR A 54 -0.07 -8.62 -11.08
C THR A 54 0.58 -9.71 -11.91
N GLU A 55 1.55 -10.43 -11.36
CA GLU A 55 1.84 -11.78 -11.86
C GLU A 55 0.55 -12.57 -11.62
N GLN A 56 -0.09 -12.94 -12.74
CA GLN A 56 -1.30 -13.77 -12.77
C GLN A 56 -0.97 -15.20 -12.37
#